data_AF-U9SLC7-F1
#
_entry.id   AF-U9SLC7-F1
#
_cell.length_a   1.000
_cell.length_b   1.000
_cell.length_c   1.000
_cell.angle_alpha   90.00
_cell.angle_beta   90.00
_cell.angle_gamma   90.00
#
_symmetry.space_group_name_H-M   'P 1'
#
loop_
_entity.id
_entity.type
_entity.pdbx_description
1 polymer ?
#
loop_
_entity_poly.entity_id
_entity_poly.type
_entity_poly.pdbx_seq_one_letter_code
_entity_poly.pdbx_strand_id
1 'polypeptide(L)'
;MNISKFDGSTHPDDWINDIKKYFDIKQPNKHGDYYLRTAISLVDSNIISLPAKINSFEELSNALKEDISFTIFKCTNKRLLQSMKYIPEREGGNTSKFISNFRKLLCCGGNEISWKFKHSKLEHHQEYLNGALSLLNKVE
;
A
#
# COMPACT_ATOMS: atom_id res chain seq x y z
N MET A 1 14.56 11.94 -0.50
CA MET A 1 13.65 11.12 0.32
C MET A 1 14.10 11.19 1.76
N ASN A 2 13.17 11.38 2.68
CA ASN A 2 13.39 11.16 4.11
C ASN A 2 12.62 9.88 4.47
N ILE A 3 13.24 8.92 5.16
CA ILE A 3 12.52 7.70 5.58
C ILE A 3 11.70 8.04 6.82
N SER A 4 10.40 7.77 6.78
CA SER A 4 9.54 7.81 7.95
C SER A 4 9.66 6.52 8.77
N LYS A 5 9.46 6.63 10.08
CA LYS A 5 9.27 5.46 10.95
C LYS A 5 8.05 4.65 10.49
N PHE A 6 8.06 3.35 10.76
CA PHE A 6 6.87 2.52 10.58
C PHE A 6 5.95 2.66 11.79
N ASP A 7 4.75 3.20 11.56
CA ASP A 7 3.70 3.45 12.55
C ASP A 7 2.43 2.64 12.29
N GLY A 8 2.48 1.70 11.34
CA GLY A 8 1.32 0.89 10.93
C GLY A 8 0.36 1.58 9.95
N SER A 9 0.63 2.82 9.51
CA SER A 9 -0.22 3.55 8.56
C SER A 9 0.01 3.22 7.09
N THR A 10 0.99 2.36 6.79
CA THR A 10 1.40 1.97 5.42
C THR A 10 1.53 0.45 5.33
N HIS A 11 1.41 -0.11 4.12
CA HIS A 11 1.62 -1.54 3.92
C HIS A 11 3.07 -1.93 4.23
N PRO A 12 3.35 -2.99 5.03
CA PRO A 12 4.72 -3.37 5.41
C PRO A 12 5.67 -3.57 4.23
N ASP A 13 5.21 -4.24 3.16
CA ASP A 13 6.05 -4.47 1.96
C ASP A 13 6.39 -3.18 1.22
N ASP A 14 5.45 -2.24 1.13
CA ASP A 14 5.67 -0.95 0.45
C ASP A 14 6.69 -0.13 1.22
N TRP A 15 6.53 -0.05 2.55
CA TRP A 15 7.47 0.64 3.42
C TRP A 15 8.88 0.01 3.39
N ILE A 16 8.98 -1.33 3.40
CA ILE A 16 10.26 -2.03 3.26
C ILE A 16 10.91 -1.72 1.89
N ASN A 17 10.12 -1.67 0.82
CA ASN A 17 10.64 -1.34 -0.51
C ASN A 17 11.14 0.11 -0.59
N ASP A 18 10.45 1.05 0.04
CA ASP A 18 10.91 2.44 0.13
C ASP A 18 12.21 2.56 0.93
N ILE A 19 12.35 1.77 2.00
CA ILE A 19 13.60 1.66 2.76
C ILE A 19 14.75 1.13 1.90
N LYS A 20 14.53 0.02 1.18
CA LYS A 20 15.54 -0.57 0.29
C LYS A 20 16.01 0.46 -0.75
N LYS A 21 15.07 1.08 -1.46
CA LYS A 21 15.37 2.12 -2.45
C LYS A 21 16.15 3.30 -1.87
N TYR A 22 15.78 3.77 -0.68
CA TYR A 22 16.51 4.85 -0.02
C TYR A 22 17.97 4.45 0.24
N PHE A 23 18.19 3.25 0.77
CA PHE A 23 19.54 2.80 1.09
C PHE A 23 20.38 2.52 -0.16
N ASP A 24 19.79 1.96 -1.21
CA ASP A 24 20.45 1.77 -2.50
C ASP A 24 20.95 3.11 -3.06
N ILE A 25 20.16 4.18 -2.93
CA ILE A 25 20.54 5.53 -3.39
C ILE A 25 21.56 6.20 -2.48
N LYS A 26 21.40 6.08 -1.16
CA LYS A 26 22.14 6.89 -0.18
C LYS A 26 23.39 6.22 0.37
N GLN A 27 23.44 4.90 0.36
CA GLN A 27 24.55 4.12 0.92
C GLN A 27 24.91 2.95 -0.01
N PRO A 28 25.21 3.20 -1.30
CA PRO A 28 25.43 2.14 -2.30
C PRO A 28 26.57 1.17 -1.93
N ASN A 29 27.48 1.58 -1.04
CA ASN A 29 28.63 0.78 -0.59
C ASN A 29 28.36 -0.03 0.69
N LYS A 30 27.16 0.07 1.27
CA LYS A 30 26.75 -0.79 2.39
C LYS A 30 25.90 -1.93 1.86
N HIS A 31 26.09 -3.13 2.38
CA HIS A 31 25.33 -4.31 1.95
C HIS A 31 25.03 -5.22 3.14
N GLY A 32 24.13 -6.17 2.93
CA GLY A 32 23.83 -7.23 3.91
C GLY A 32 22.95 -6.77 5.08
N ASP A 33 23.29 -7.25 6.29
CA ASP A 33 22.44 -7.12 7.49
C ASP A 33 22.15 -5.67 7.90
N TYR A 34 23.01 -4.73 7.49
CA TYR A 34 22.94 -3.33 7.91
C TYR A 34 21.60 -2.68 7.57
N TYR A 35 21.06 -2.98 6.38
CA TYR A 35 19.77 -2.45 5.94
C TYR A 35 18.61 -3.02 6.76
N LEU A 36 18.68 -4.31 7.08
CA LEU A 36 17.67 -4.96 7.91
C LEU A 36 17.70 -4.40 9.34
N ARG A 37 18.88 -4.29 9.95
CA ARG A 37 19.01 -3.70 11.30
C ARG A 37 18.50 -2.27 11.35
N THR A 38 18.76 -1.49 10.31
CA THR A 38 18.26 -0.11 10.22
C THR A 38 16.75 -0.06 10.00
N ALA A 39 16.18 -0.98 9.22
CA ALA A 39 14.74 -1.09 9.07
C ALA A 39 14.08 -1.43 10.42
N ILE A 40 14.63 -2.41 11.16
CA ILE A 40 14.14 -2.79 12.49
C ILE A 40 14.16 -1.60 13.45
N SER A 41 15.22 -0.79 13.46
CA SER A 41 15.31 0.39 14.35
C SER A 41 14.38 1.55 13.97
N LEU A 42 13.83 1.54 12.75
CA LEU A 42 12.85 2.51 12.27
C LEU A 42 11.40 2.09 12.56
N VAL A 43 11.17 0.89 13.09
CA VAL A 43 9.85 0.49 13.60
C VAL A 43 9.59 1.20 14.92
N ASP A 44 8.43 1.82 15.07
CA ASP A 44 8.06 2.47 16.33
C ASP A 44 7.75 1.41 17.40
N SER A 45 8.74 1.13 18.25
CA SER A 45 8.64 0.12 19.31
C SER A 45 7.63 0.47 20.41
N ASN A 46 7.10 1.70 20.46
CA ASN A 46 6.02 2.06 21.38
C ASN A 46 4.65 1.57 20.87
N ILE A 47 4.54 1.33 19.56
CA ILE A 47 3.28 0.96 18.90
C ILE A 47 3.32 -0.53 18.50
N ILE A 48 4.48 -1.01 18.06
CA ILE A 48 4.63 -2.34 17.44
C ILE A 48 5.62 -3.17 18.23
N SER A 49 5.20 -4.38 18.58
CA SER A 49 6.07 -5.36 19.24
C SER A 49 6.65 -6.33 18.22
N LEU A 50 7.97 -6.27 18.03
CA LEU A 50 8.68 -7.20 17.16
C LEU A 50 9.21 -8.41 17.94
N PRO A 51 9.31 -9.60 17.31
CA PRO A 51 10.00 -10.74 17.91
C PRO A 51 11.48 -10.45 18.14
N ALA A 52 12.08 -11.12 19.11
CA ALA A 52 13.46 -10.89 19.54
C ALA A 52 14.52 -11.14 18.45
N LYS A 53 14.19 -11.93 17.43
CA LYS A 53 15.11 -12.25 16.32
C LYS A 53 14.38 -12.14 14.98
N ILE A 54 14.90 -11.30 14.11
CA ILE A 54 14.47 -11.10 12.72
C ILE A 54 15.73 -11.11 11.86
N ASN A 55 15.82 -12.07 10.93
CA ASN A 55 17.02 -12.32 10.12
C ASN A 55 16.85 -11.94 8.64
N SER A 56 15.63 -11.63 8.22
CA SER A 56 15.33 -11.26 6.84
C SER A 56 14.25 -10.17 6.77
N PHE A 57 14.18 -9.49 5.62
CA PHE A 57 13.09 -8.56 5.33
C PHE A 57 11.73 -9.28 5.22
N GLU A 58 11.73 -10.56 4.84
CA GLU A 58 10.52 -11.37 4.80
C GLU A 58 10.01 -11.64 6.22
N GLU A 59 10.88 -12.04 7.15
CA GLU A 59 10.56 -12.19 8.56
C GLU A 59 10.05 -10.86 9.16
N LEU A 60 10.70 -9.73 8.81
CA LEU A 60 10.23 -8.41 9.24
C LEU A 60 8.83 -8.10 8.70
N SER A 61 8.60 -8.31 7.40
CA SER A 61 7.29 -8.07 6.78
C SER A 61 6.20 -8.91 7.42
N ASN A 62 6.47 -10.20 7.66
CA ASN A 62 5.52 -11.11 8.29
C ASN A 62 5.21 -10.68 9.73
N ALA A 63 6.24 -10.33 10.54
CA ALA A 63 6.04 -9.82 11.89
C ALA A 63 5.19 -8.53 11.90
N LEU A 64 5.44 -7.60 10.98
CA LEU A 64 4.64 -6.38 10.86
C LEU A 64 3.20 -6.65 10.39
N LYS A 65 2.97 -7.70 9.59
CA LYS A 65 1.62 -8.13 9.15
C LYS A 65 0.85 -8.88 10.23
N GLU A 66 1.53 -9.52 11.17
CA GLU A 66 0.92 -10.19 12.33
C GLU A 66 0.48 -9.20 13.42
N ASP A 67 1.08 -8.01 13.47
CA ASP A 67 0.71 -6.97 14.42
C ASP A 67 -0.73 -6.44 14.23
N ILE A 68 -1.37 -6.08 15.34
CA ILE A 68 -2.74 -5.52 15.37
C ILE A 68 -2.88 -4.27 14.51
N SER A 69 -1.82 -3.46 14.38
CA SER A 69 -1.79 -2.24 13.58
C SER A 69 -2.04 -2.54 12.10
N PHE A 70 -1.51 -3.66 11.58
CA PHE A 70 -1.80 -4.05 10.19
C PHE A 70 -3.26 -4.43 10.00
N THR A 71 -3.88 -5.08 10.99
CA THR A 71 -5.32 -5.37 10.96
C THR A 71 -6.15 -4.07 10.97
N ILE A 72 -5.80 -3.10 11.82
CA ILE A 72 -6.45 -1.78 11.87
C ILE A 72 -6.30 -1.04 10.55
N PHE A 73 -5.10 -1.05 9.97
CA PHE A 73 -4.80 -0.48 8.65
C PHE A 73 -5.70 -1.08 7.55
N LYS A 74 -5.80 -2.42 7.46
CA LYS A 74 -6.70 -3.10 6.50
C LYS A 74 -8.15 -2.69 6.69
N CYS A 75 -8.65 -2.70 7.93
CA CYS A 75 -10.02 -2.30 8.27
C CYS A 75 -10.31 -0.85 7.89
N THR A 76 -9.37 0.06 8.13
CA THR A 76 -9.49 1.47 7.79
C THR A 76 -9.57 1.66 6.28
N ASN A 77 -8.65 1.07 5.52
CA ASN A 77 -8.66 1.14 4.05
C ASN A 77 -9.93 0.52 3.45
N LYS A 78 -10.43 -0.59 4.02
CA LYS A 78 -11.71 -1.18 3.62
C LYS A 78 -12.88 -0.22 3.80
N ARG A 79 -12.97 0.46 4.96
CA ARG A 79 -14.01 1.47 5.22
C ARG A 79 -13.89 2.65 4.25
N LEU A 80 -12.67 3.12 3.99
CA LEU A 80 -12.43 4.19 3.03
C LEU A 80 -12.89 3.78 1.62
N LEU A 81 -12.51 2.60 1.14
CA LEU A 81 -12.98 2.04 -0.14
C LEU A 81 -14.51 1.97 -0.20
N GLN A 82 -15.16 1.44 0.84
CA GLN A 82 -16.62 1.38 0.91
C GLN A 82 -17.28 2.77 0.91
N SER A 83 -16.59 3.81 1.35
CA SER A 83 -17.08 5.18 1.33
C SER A 83 -16.79 5.94 0.02
N MET A 84 -15.85 5.46 -0.82
CA MET A 84 -15.48 6.14 -2.07
C MET A 84 -16.68 6.25 -3.02
N LYS A 85 -16.87 7.44 -3.58
CA LYS A 85 -17.85 7.72 -4.62
C LYS A 85 -17.13 8.23 -5.86
N TYR A 86 -17.48 7.66 -7.01
CA TYR A 86 -17.00 8.17 -8.30
C TYR A 86 -17.88 9.34 -8.73
N ILE A 87 -17.24 10.41 -9.18
CA ILE A 87 -17.89 11.56 -9.83
C ILE A 87 -17.27 11.64 -11.23
N PRO A 88 -18.07 11.56 -12.31
CA PRO A 88 -17.55 11.65 -13.65
C PRO A 88 -17.07 13.07 -13.98
N GLU A 89 -16.17 13.21 -14.95
CA GLU A 89 -15.58 14.51 -15.32
C GLU A 89 -16.62 15.52 -15.80
N ARG A 90 -17.68 15.05 -16.48
CA ARG A 90 -18.83 15.89 -16.89
C ARG A 90 -19.57 16.54 -15.72
N GLU A 91 -19.45 15.99 -14.52
CA GLU A 91 -20.04 16.47 -13.26
C GLU A 91 -18.98 17.18 -12.38
N GLY A 92 -17.82 17.53 -12.95
CA GLY A 92 -16.71 18.20 -12.25
C GLY A 92 -15.80 17.26 -11.46
N GLY A 93 -15.90 15.96 -11.69
CA GLY A 93 -15.03 14.96 -11.07
C GLY A 93 -13.61 14.91 -11.67
N ASN A 94 -12.74 14.12 -11.05
CA ASN A 94 -11.38 13.86 -11.55
C ASN A 94 -11.12 12.35 -11.56
N THR A 95 -11.23 11.73 -12.74
CA THR A 95 -11.10 10.28 -12.91
C THR A 95 -9.72 9.80 -12.53
N SER A 96 -8.67 10.50 -12.96
CA SER A 96 -7.28 10.15 -12.66
C SER A 96 -7.02 10.11 -11.14
N LYS A 97 -7.48 11.13 -10.41
CA LYS A 97 -7.37 11.21 -8.95
C LYS A 97 -8.18 10.13 -8.25
N PHE A 98 -9.39 9.86 -8.73
CA PHE A 98 -10.22 8.77 -8.20
C PHE A 98 -9.51 7.41 -8.36
N ILE A 99 -9.03 7.10 -9.56
CA ILE A 99 -8.32 5.84 -9.86
C ILE A 99 -7.03 5.72 -9.06
N SER A 100 -6.26 6.80 -8.91
CA SER A 100 -5.04 6.83 -8.09
C SER A 100 -5.34 6.51 -6.62
N ASN A 101 -6.33 7.20 -6.03
CA ASN A 101 -6.76 6.95 -4.66
C ASN A 101 -7.31 5.54 -4.48
N PHE A 102 -8.10 5.07 -5.44
CA PHE A 102 -8.69 3.74 -5.42
C PHE A 102 -7.61 2.66 -5.42
N ARG A 103 -6.63 2.75 -6.33
CA ARG A 103 -5.49 1.83 -6.39
C ARG A 103 -4.70 1.83 -5.08
N LYS A 104 -4.43 3.01 -4.51
CA LYS A 104 -3.72 3.14 -3.23
C LYS A 104 -4.40 2.37 -2.09
N LEU A 105 -5.73 2.45 -2.01
CA LEU A 105 -6.47 1.75 -0.96
C LEU A 105 -6.63 0.24 -1.25
N LEU A 106 -6.70 -0.17 -2.53
CA LEU A 106 -6.80 -1.58 -2.92
C LEU A 106 -5.58 -2.41 -2.51
N CYS A 107 -4.37 -1.82 -2.54
CA CYS A 107 -3.12 -2.47 -2.13
C CYS A 107 -3.17 -3.02 -0.69
N CYS A 108 -4.16 -2.61 0.10
CA CYS A 108 -4.31 -2.97 1.51
C CYS A 108 -5.39 -4.05 1.73
N GLY A 109 -6.31 -4.24 0.78
CA GLY A 109 -7.55 -4.98 1.03
C GLY A 109 -7.51 -6.47 0.69
N GLY A 110 -6.46 -6.94 0.02
CA GLY A 110 -6.42 -8.26 -0.59
C GLY A 110 -7.40 -8.43 -1.76
N ASN A 111 -7.29 -9.57 -2.44
CA ASN A 111 -8.00 -9.82 -3.70
C ASN A 111 -9.53 -9.76 -3.54
N GLU A 112 -10.07 -10.21 -2.40
CA GLU A 112 -11.52 -10.29 -2.15
C GLU A 112 -12.23 -8.92 -2.13
N ILE A 113 -11.57 -7.87 -1.61
CA ILE A 113 -12.14 -6.52 -1.53
C ILE A 113 -12.14 -5.85 -2.91
N SER A 114 -11.10 -6.07 -3.71
CA SER A 114 -11.01 -5.62 -5.10
C SER A 114 -12.17 -6.15 -5.94
N TRP A 115 -12.49 -7.44 -5.78
CA TRP A 115 -13.62 -8.08 -6.44
C TRP A 115 -14.96 -7.48 -6.00
N LYS A 116 -15.25 -7.40 -4.70
CA LYS A 116 -16.54 -6.86 -4.21
C LYS A 116 -16.75 -5.38 -4.59
N PHE A 117 -15.69 -4.57 -4.63
CA PHE A 117 -15.80 -3.17 -5.04
C PHE A 117 -16.13 -3.03 -6.54
N LYS A 118 -15.46 -3.82 -7.40
CA LYS A 118 -15.73 -3.82 -8.84
C LYS A 118 -17.19 -4.13 -9.15
N HIS A 119 -17.76 -5.13 -8.49
CA HIS A 119 -19.15 -5.53 -8.71
C HIS A 119 -20.19 -4.59 -8.08
N SER A 120 -19.90 -3.94 -6.93
CA SER A 120 -20.93 -3.13 -6.24
C SER A 120 -21.09 -1.69 -6.73
N LYS A 121 -20.04 -1.07 -7.30
CA LYS A 121 -20.05 0.37 -7.60
C LYS A 121 -19.68 0.74 -9.03
N LEU A 122 -19.09 -0.18 -9.79
CA LEU A 122 -18.65 0.09 -11.14
C LEU A 122 -19.58 -0.51 -12.21
N GLU A 123 -20.56 -1.35 -11.84
CA GLU A 123 -21.54 -1.93 -12.77
C GLU A 123 -22.36 -0.88 -13.55
N HIS A 124 -22.62 0.29 -12.97
CA HIS A 124 -23.27 1.40 -13.66
C HIS A 124 -22.33 2.28 -14.50
N HIS A 125 -21.02 2.05 -14.44
CA HIS A 125 -19.98 2.81 -15.16
C HIS A 125 -18.97 1.90 -15.89
N GLN A 126 -19.35 0.64 -16.12
CA GLN A 126 -18.49 -0.42 -16.66
C GLN A 126 -17.95 -0.06 -18.05
N GLU A 127 -18.77 0.58 -18.89
CA GLU A 127 -18.37 1.03 -20.23
C GLU A 127 -17.22 2.06 -20.19
N TYR A 128 -17.27 3.01 -19.24
CA TYR A 128 -16.23 4.05 -19.11
C TYR A 128 -14.90 3.48 -18.64
N LEU A 129 -14.94 2.49 -17.74
CA LEU A 129 -13.72 1.86 -17.21
C LEU A 129 -13.13 0.84 -18.17
N ASN A 130 -13.95 0.10 -18.92
CA ASN A 130 -13.47 -0.77 -20.01
C ASN A 130 -12.82 0.07 -21.11
N GLY A 131 -13.37 1.25 -21.42
CA GLY A 131 -12.74 2.24 -22.30
C GLY A 131 -11.36 2.69 -21.78
N ALA A 132 -11.29 3.13 -20.53
CA ALA A 132 -10.04 3.60 -19.91
C ALA A 132 -8.99 2.49 -19.74
N LEU A 133 -9.39 1.26 -19.41
CA LEU A 133 -8.51 0.08 -19.33
C LEU A 133 -8.02 -0.34 -20.73
N SER A 134 -8.86 -0.26 -21.77
CA SER A 134 -8.43 -0.55 -23.15
C SER A 134 -7.44 0.48 -23.70
N LEU A 135 -7.53 1.74 -23.23
CA LEU A 135 -6.58 2.80 -23.60
C LEU A 135 -5.25 2.64 -22.87
N LEU A 136 -5.26 2.16 -21.63
CA LEU A 136 -4.02 1.86 -20.88
C LEU A 136 -3.25 0.66 -21.45
N ASN A 137 -3.93 -0.34 -22.00
CA ASN A 137 -3.29 -1.51 -22.63
C ASN A 137 -2.84 -1.27 -24.09
N LYS A 138 -3.06 -0.06 -24.64
CA LYS A 138 -2.61 0.34 -25.98
C LYS A 138 -1.36 1.24 -25.97
N VAL A 139 -0.80 1.50 -24.78
CA VAL A 139 0.37 2.37 -24.58
C VAL A 139 1.63 1.57 -24.18
N GLU A 140 1.59 0.24 -24.29
CA GLU A 140 2.79 -0.62 -24.39
C GLU A 140 3.04 -0.97 -25.86
#